data_AF-A0A538LY14-F1
#
_entry.id   AF-A0A538LY14-F1
#
_cell.length_a   1.000
_cell.length_b   1.000
_cell.length_c   1.000
_cell.angle_alpha   90.00
_cell.angle_beta   90.00
_cell.angle_gamma   90.00
#
_symmetry.space_group_name_H-M   'P 1'
#
loop_
_entity.id
_entity.type
_entity.pdbx_description
1 polymer ?
#
loop_
_entity_poly.entity_id
_entity_poly.type
_entity_poly.pdbx_seq_one_letter_code
_entity_poly.pdbx_strand_id
1 'polypeptide(L)'
;MDVDRPGCSALKLPTPAANSARRQNMETEGSTGATRRLVRRGVPVLTYGRRQAATDDTPLPPTPTRRTAKGVNMPDHKVGSREQWQAARDALAKLEAEHAKLGRKVTEKRRQLPWVSVEKEYQFDTEEGKKTLAELFDGRSHLLAYNIMFGPDYELGACPGCSNLGDELDATRVHLNHRDVTLICFSRAPIDRLVAYKQRMGWQFPYVSTYGTEFPFDFGLALTPEQAQEIPEVKNMIDNPPEWLEDWGRQVGAKLEDGLREGPSFIAFARENGRVYHTYTVMAPDPFVAPYHSFLLQRTPKAEPDEPRAWRKDEYPS
;
A
#
# COMPACT_ATOMS: atom_id res chain seq x y z
N MET A 1 29.71 20.06 8.69
CA MET A 1 30.16 18.73 8.27
C MET A 1 28.90 17.95 8.02
N ASP A 2 28.37 18.14 6.82
CA ASP A 2 27.21 17.44 6.30
C ASP A 2 27.57 15.97 6.10
N VAL A 3 26.84 15.09 6.78
CA VAL A 3 26.89 13.66 6.51
C VAL A 3 25.68 13.38 5.62
N ASP A 4 25.94 13.35 4.32
CA ASP A 4 25.02 12.83 3.32
C ASP A 4 24.55 11.45 3.77
N ARG A 5 23.25 11.30 4.01
CA ARG A 5 22.61 9.98 4.06
C ARG A 5 22.73 9.38 2.67
N PRO A 6 23.20 8.13 2.50
CA PRO A 6 23.19 7.49 1.20
C PRO A 6 21.72 7.36 0.75
N GLY A 7 21.38 8.15 -0.25
CA GLY A 7 20.07 8.16 -0.87
C GLY A 7 19.76 6.78 -1.43
N CYS A 8 18.65 6.20 -0.98
CA CYS A 8 18.03 5.08 -1.64
C CYS A 8 17.56 5.58 -3.02
N SER A 9 18.40 5.32 -4.04
CA SER A 9 18.11 5.70 -5.42
C SER A 9 16.84 4.97 -5.85
N ALA A 10 15.82 5.71 -6.30
CA ALA A 10 14.60 5.12 -6.80
C ALA A 10 14.94 4.19 -7.97
N LEU A 11 14.67 2.88 -7.81
CA LEU A 11 14.76 1.91 -8.90
C LEU A 11 13.89 2.43 -10.06
N LYS A 12 14.56 2.75 -11.17
CA LYS A 12 13.90 3.28 -12.36
C LYS A 12 13.23 2.11 -13.06
N LEU A 13 11.91 2.01 -12.94
CA LEU A 13 11.14 0.96 -13.61
C LEU A 13 11.38 1.00 -15.14
N PRO A 14 11.51 -0.16 -15.82
CA PRO A 14 11.46 -0.21 -17.26
C PRO A 14 10.06 0.23 -17.73
N THR A 15 10.02 1.10 -18.74
CA THR A 15 8.78 1.57 -19.36
C THR A 15 8.12 0.42 -20.13
N PRO A 16 6.81 0.16 -19.99
CA PRO A 16 6.11 -0.82 -20.82
C PRO A 16 6.22 -0.47 -22.30
N ALA A 17 6.47 -1.47 -23.15
CA ALA A 17 6.52 -1.30 -24.60
C ALA A 17 5.15 -0.85 -25.14
N ALA A 18 5.14 0.22 -25.94
CA ALA A 18 3.93 0.76 -26.55
C ALA A 18 3.38 -0.20 -27.63
N ASN A 19 2.23 -0.80 -27.37
CA ASN A 19 1.51 -1.59 -28.39
C ASN A 19 0.71 -0.68 -29.32
N SER A 20 1.10 -0.64 -30.59
CA SER A 20 0.42 0.09 -31.65
C SER A 20 -0.57 -0.82 -32.39
N ALA A 21 -1.88 -0.56 -32.30
CA ALA A 21 -2.84 -1.12 -33.25
C ALA A 21 -4.11 -0.26 -33.42
N ARG A 22 -4.23 0.28 -34.64
CA ARG A 22 -5.42 0.60 -35.47
C ARG A 22 -6.79 0.80 -34.80
N ARG A 23 -7.25 2.06 -34.85
CA ARG A 23 -8.65 2.48 -34.63
C ARG A 23 -9.57 2.02 -35.77
N GLN A 24 -10.75 1.51 -35.44
CA GLN A 24 -11.92 1.54 -36.31
C GLN A 24 -13.00 2.38 -35.62
N ASN A 25 -13.55 3.33 -36.38
CA ASN A 25 -14.59 4.26 -35.98
C ASN A 25 -15.98 3.59 -36.04
N MET A 26 -16.86 3.91 -35.10
CA MET A 26 -18.30 3.81 -35.31
C MET A 26 -19.00 4.93 -34.53
N GLU A 27 -19.70 5.79 -35.27
CA GLU A 27 -20.53 6.94 -34.85
C GLU A 27 -21.95 6.45 -34.49
N THR A 28 -22.49 6.79 -33.31
CA THR A 28 -23.42 7.89 -32.90
C THR A 28 -24.92 7.57 -32.94
N GLU A 29 -25.61 7.99 -31.87
CA GLU A 29 -26.91 8.72 -31.76
C GLU A 29 -27.62 8.29 -30.45
N GLY A 30 -27.88 9.17 -29.47
CA GLY A 30 -28.98 10.15 -29.39
C GLY A 30 -30.22 9.46 -28.76
N SER A 31 -30.87 9.87 -27.65
CA SER A 31 -31.48 11.16 -27.35
C SER A 31 -32.30 11.10 -26.02
N THR A 32 -32.43 12.26 -25.34
CA THR A 32 -33.58 12.79 -24.54
C THR A 32 -34.06 12.14 -23.22
N GLY A 33 -33.73 12.80 -22.10
CA GLY A 33 -34.61 13.74 -21.36
C GLY A 33 -35.96 13.30 -20.76
N ALA A 34 -36.08 13.35 -19.42
CA ALA A 34 -37.32 13.74 -18.73
C ALA A 34 -37.08 14.14 -17.25
N THR A 35 -37.58 15.32 -16.88
CA THR A 35 -37.65 15.91 -15.54
C THR A 35 -38.84 15.34 -14.74
N ARG A 36 -38.67 15.10 -13.43
CA ARG A 36 -39.82 15.01 -12.51
C ARG A 36 -39.53 15.57 -11.12
N ARG A 37 -40.49 16.37 -10.65
CA ARG A 37 -40.50 17.19 -9.42
C ARG A 37 -40.50 16.37 -8.12
N LEU A 38 -39.93 17.02 -7.11
CA LEU A 38 -39.97 16.73 -5.68
C LEU A 38 -41.36 16.33 -5.15
N VAL A 39 -41.35 15.29 -4.29
CA VAL A 39 -42.35 15.10 -3.24
C VAL A 39 -41.59 14.97 -1.91
N ARG A 40 -41.78 15.95 -1.01
CA ARG A 40 -41.30 15.91 0.36
C ARG A 40 -42.01 14.78 1.12
N ARG A 41 -41.27 13.76 1.55
CA ARG A 41 -41.70 12.82 2.60
C ARG A 41 -40.84 13.03 3.84
N GLY A 42 -41.53 13.08 4.98
CA GLY A 42 -41.00 13.49 6.28
C GLY A 42 -39.84 12.64 6.79
N VAL A 43 -39.00 13.30 7.59
CA VAL A 43 -37.87 12.72 8.30
C VAL A 43 -38.39 11.78 9.40
N PRO A 44 -38.06 10.48 9.41
CA PRO A 44 -38.32 9.65 10.56
C PRO A 44 -37.29 9.96 11.65
N VAL A 45 -37.80 10.28 12.84
CA VAL A 45 -37.01 10.38 14.08
C VAL A 45 -36.37 9.02 14.34
N LEU A 46 -35.03 8.97 14.31
CA LEU A 46 -34.25 7.78 14.67
C LEU A 46 -34.38 7.55 16.18
N THR A 47 -35.25 6.63 16.57
CA THR A 47 -35.19 5.99 17.88
C THR A 47 -33.95 5.10 17.90
N TYR A 48 -33.04 5.37 18.84
CA TYR A 48 -31.89 4.51 19.11
C TYR A 48 -32.38 3.17 19.66
N GLY A 49 -32.69 2.24 18.75
CA GLY A 49 -32.87 0.84 19.07
C GLY A 49 -31.53 0.27 19.53
N ARG A 50 -31.46 -0.14 20.80
CA ARG A 50 -30.35 -0.87 21.40
C ARG A 50 -30.12 -2.17 20.62
N ARG A 51 -29.22 -2.14 19.63
CA ARG A 51 -28.73 -3.37 18.99
C ARG A 51 -27.91 -4.14 20.02
N GLN A 52 -28.30 -5.39 20.26
CA GLN A 52 -27.49 -6.37 20.96
C GLN A 52 -26.16 -6.48 20.20
N ALA A 53 -25.04 -6.28 20.90
CA ALA A 53 -23.73 -6.54 20.35
C ALA A 53 -23.61 -8.06 20.15
N ALA A 54 -23.39 -8.48 18.90
CA ALA A 54 -22.77 -9.78 18.66
C ALA A 54 -21.34 -9.68 19.18
N THR A 55 -21.02 -10.47 20.20
CA THR A 55 -19.66 -10.62 20.72
C THR A 55 -18.89 -11.47 19.71
N ASP A 56 -18.17 -10.81 18.81
CA ASP A 56 -17.14 -11.46 18.02
C ASP A 56 -15.94 -11.69 18.95
N ASP A 57 -15.86 -12.90 19.53
CA ASP A 57 -14.83 -13.34 20.49
C ASP A 57 -13.47 -13.59 19.81
N THR A 58 -13.09 -12.78 18.82
CA THR A 58 -11.75 -12.83 18.25
C THR A 58 -10.76 -12.25 19.28
N PRO A 59 -9.82 -13.04 19.83
CA PRO A 59 -8.91 -12.55 20.84
C PRO A 59 -8.04 -11.42 20.27
N LEU A 60 -8.01 -10.27 20.95
CA LEU A 60 -7.00 -9.25 20.70
C LEU A 60 -5.61 -9.89 20.89
N PRO A 61 -4.60 -9.53 20.07
CA PRO A 61 -3.25 -10.01 20.27
C PRO A 61 -2.78 -9.68 21.70
N PRO A 62 -1.94 -10.55 22.31
CA PRO A 62 -1.51 -10.37 23.69
C PRO A 62 -0.86 -9.00 23.87
N THR A 63 -1.38 -8.21 24.83
CA THR A 63 -0.74 -6.96 25.22
C THR A 63 0.60 -7.28 25.85
N PRO A 64 1.73 -6.71 25.38
CA PRO A 64 3.03 -7.01 25.97
C PRO A 64 3.02 -6.65 27.46
N THR A 65 3.42 -7.60 28.30
CA THR A 65 3.64 -7.37 29.73
C THR A 65 4.61 -6.21 29.90
N ARG A 66 4.17 -5.14 30.58
CA ARG A 66 4.97 -3.94 30.82
C ARG A 66 6.23 -4.30 31.61
N ARG A 67 7.35 -4.54 30.91
CA ARG A 67 8.68 -4.58 31.55
C ARG A 67 8.87 -3.27 32.29
N THR A 68 9.25 -3.33 33.56
CA THR A 68 9.79 -2.19 34.28
C THR A 68 10.87 -1.58 33.41
N ALA A 69 10.69 -0.33 32.98
CA ALA A 69 11.60 0.35 32.08
C ALA A 69 13.01 0.36 32.71
N LYS A 70 13.87 -0.57 32.30
CA LYS A 70 15.32 -0.38 32.41
C LYS A 70 15.59 0.96 31.72
N GLY A 71 16.26 1.88 32.42
CA GLY A 71 16.36 3.30 32.07
C GLY A 71 16.39 3.54 30.56
N VAL A 72 15.32 4.14 30.05
CA VAL A 72 15.24 4.49 28.62
C VAL A 72 16.34 5.51 28.37
N ASN A 73 17.33 5.14 27.57
CA ASN A 73 18.38 6.05 27.15
C ASN A 73 17.74 7.06 26.17
N MET A 74 17.32 8.21 26.69
CA MET A 74 16.78 9.29 25.88
C MET A 74 17.93 9.86 25.03
N PRO A 75 17.70 10.16 23.74
CA PRO A 75 18.70 10.86 22.95
C PRO A 75 19.08 12.17 23.64
N ASP A 76 20.35 12.55 23.53
CA ASP A 76 20.81 13.84 24.04
C ASP A 76 20.00 14.96 23.38
N HIS A 77 19.40 15.82 24.20
CA HIS A 77 18.50 16.84 23.73
C HIS A 77 18.58 18.08 24.62
N LYS A 78 18.47 19.25 23.97
CA LYS A 78 18.39 20.52 24.67
C LYS A 78 17.04 20.64 25.36
N VAL A 79 17.05 20.75 26.68
CA VAL A 79 15.89 21.19 27.46
C VAL A 79 15.83 22.72 27.41
N GLY A 80 14.68 23.27 27.01
CA GLY A 80 14.48 24.72 26.88
C GLY A 80 13.20 25.19 27.58
N SER A 81 13.05 26.51 27.73
CA SER A 81 11.82 27.11 28.27
C SER A 81 10.66 27.02 27.27
N ARG A 82 9.43 27.32 27.72
CA ARG A 82 8.25 27.34 26.85
C ARG A 82 8.38 28.36 25.72
N GLU A 83 8.99 29.51 26.01
CA GLU A 83 9.22 30.61 25.06
C GLU A 83 10.24 30.21 24.01
N GLN A 84 11.35 29.56 24.43
CA GLN A 84 12.36 29.01 23.51
C GLN A 84 11.75 27.95 22.59
N TRP A 85 10.92 27.05 23.15
CA TRP A 85 10.20 26.05 22.38
C TRP A 85 9.23 26.69 21.38
N GLN A 86 8.47 27.71 21.79
CA GLN A 86 7.51 28.37 20.91
C GLN A 86 8.21 29.05 19.72
N ALA A 87 9.31 29.78 19.98
CA ALA A 87 10.09 30.41 18.91
C ALA A 87 10.66 29.38 17.91
N ALA A 88 11.18 28.25 18.41
CA ALA A 88 11.67 27.16 17.56
C ALA A 88 10.52 26.49 16.78
N ARG A 89 9.36 26.29 17.41
CA ARG A 89 8.16 25.72 16.78
C ARG A 89 7.63 26.60 15.67
N ASP A 90 7.65 27.93 15.84
CA ASP A 90 7.22 28.89 14.82
C ASP A 90 8.15 28.88 13.60
N ALA A 91 9.46 28.69 13.82
CA ALA A 91 10.41 28.50 12.73
C ALA A 91 10.13 27.18 11.97
N LEU A 92 9.93 26.07 12.70
CA LEU A 92 9.58 24.77 12.10
C LEU A 92 8.25 24.83 11.33
N ALA A 93 7.26 25.58 11.82
CA ALA A 93 5.94 25.72 11.18
C ALA A 93 6.05 26.26 9.75
N LYS A 94 7.03 27.14 9.48
CA LYS A 94 7.27 27.68 8.13
C LYS A 94 7.72 26.59 7.17
N LEU A 95 8.67 25.75 7.61
CA LEU A 95 9.16 24.62 6.82
C LEU A 95 8.06 23.58 6.59
N GLU A 96 7.25 23.27 7.62
CA GLU A 96 6.10 22.37 7.48
C GLU A 96 5.06 22.92 6.49
N ALA A 97 4.82 24.24 6.49
CA ALA A 97 3.90 24.88 5.56
C ALA A 97 4.41 24.83 4.10
N GLU A 98 5.72 25.01 3.88
CA GLU A 98 6.36 24.84 2.58
C GLU A 98 6.25 23.39 2.09
N HIS A 99 6.54 22.42 2.95
CA HIS A 99 6.38 21.01 2.65
C HIS A 99 4.92 20.67 2.28
N ALA A 100 3.94 21.18 3.03
CA ALA A 100 2.52 20.99 2.71
C ALA A 100 2.14 21.60 1.35
N LYS A 101 2.71 22.77 0.99
CA LYS A 101 2.50 23.40 -0.32
C LYS A 101 3.08 22.53 -1.44
N LEU A 102 4.28 22.00 -1.26
CA LEU A 102 4.90 21.09 -2.21
C LEU A 102 4.08 19.80 -2.36
N GLY A 103 3.63 19.20 -1.27
CA GLY A 103 2.78 18.00 -1.29
C GLY A 103 1.46 18.21 -2.05
N ARG A 104 0.83 19.38 -1.92
CA ARG A 104 -0.34 19.75 -2.75
C ARG A 104 0.03 19.84 -4.23
N LYS A 105 1.16 20.46 -4.58
CA LYS A 105 1.65 20.54 -5.97
C LYS A 105 1.92 19.16 -6.56
N VAL A 106 2.56 18.26 -5.81
CA VAL A 106 2.80 16.87 -6.21
C VAL A 106 1.48 16.13 -6.42
N THR A 107 0.52 16.29 -5.51
CA THR A 107 -0.82 15.68 -5.64
C THR A 107 -1.54 16.14 -6.89
N GLU A 108 -1.50 17.44 -7.20
CA GLU A 108 -2.07 17.97 -8.44
C GLU A 108 -1.38 17.40 -9.68
N LYS A 109 -0.04 17.32 -9.67
CA LYS A 109 0.73 16.74 -10.77
C LYS A 109 0.45 15.26 -11.00
N ARG A 110 0.24 14.48 -9.94
CA ARG A 110 -0.17 13.06 -10.03
C ARG A 110 -1.53 12.91 -10.70
N ARG A 111 -2.50 13.77 -10.38
CA ARG A 111 -3.84 13.76 -11.01
C ARG A 111 -3.81 14.10 -12.51
N GLN A 112 -2.81 14.87 -12.94
CA GLN A 112 -2.62 15.29 -14.33
C GLN A 112 -1.83 14.26 -15.17
N LEU A 113 -1.38 13.14 -14.60
CA LEU A 113 -0.69 12.10 -15.36
C LEU A 113 -1.61 11.55 -16.46
N PRO A 114 -1.10 11.29 -17.67
CA PRO A 114 -1.88 10.68 -18.73
C PRO A 114 -2.31 9.28 -18.31
N TRP A 115 -3.59 8.99 -18.52
CA TRP A 115 -4.15 7.66 -18.25
C TRP A 115 -3.82 6.72 -19.39
N VAL A 116 -3.40 5.50 -19.06
CA VAL A 116 -3.03 4.46 -20.02
C VAL A 116 -4.13 3.40 -20.03
N SER A 117 -4.75 3.18 -21.19
CA SER A 117 -5.78 2.15 -21.36
C SER A 117 -5.20 0.76 -21.11
N VAL A 118 -5.89 -0.05 -20.31
CA VAL A 118 -5.51 -1.45 -20.07
C VAL A 118 -6.22 -2.32 -21.11
N GLU A 119 -5.50 -2.64 -22.19
CA GLU A 119 -6.05 -3.40 -23.32
C GLU A 119 -6.08 -4.92 -23.06
N LYS A 120 -5.15 -5.42 -22.24
CA LYS A 120 -5.04 -6.85 -21.92
C LYS A 120 -6.10 -7.23 -20.90
N GLU A 121 -6.87 -8.27 -21.21
CA GLU A 121 -7.86 -8.83 -20.28
C GLU A 121 -7.16 -9.76 -19.29
N TYR A 122 -6.93 -9.29 -18.07
CA TYR A 122 -6.39 -10.09 -16.98
C TYR A 122 -7.50 -10.80 -16.21
N GLN A 123 -7.24 -12.03 -15.78
CA GLN A 123 -8.06 -12.76 -14.83
C GLN A 123 -7.25 -13.05 -13.56
N PHE A 124 -7.87 -12.84 -12.41
CA PHE A 124 -7.24 -13.00 -11.11
C PHE A 124 -8.03 -13.99 -10.27
N ASP A 125 -7.34 -14.80 -9.47
CA ASP A 125 -8.00 -15.66 -8.50
C ASP A 125 -8.37 -14.86 -7.24
N THR A 126 -9.61 -15.02 -6.80
CA THR A 126 -10.16 -14.41 -5.58
C THR A 126 -10.88 -15.47 -4.74
N GLU A 127 -11.24 -15.12 -3.50
CA GLU A 127 -12.06 -15.99 -2.62
C GLU A 127 -13.40 -16.42 -3.25
N GLU A 128 -13.92 -15.64 -4.21
CA GLU A 128 -15.21 -15.88 -4.88
C GLU A 128 -15.03 -16.49 -6.28
N GLY A 129 -13.82 -16.93 -6.63
CA GLY A 129 -13.47 -17.42 -7.97
C GLY A 129 -12.74 -16.37 -8.80
N LYS A 130 -12.66 -16.60 -10.12
CA LYS A 130 -11.93 -15.72 -11.04
C LYS A 130 -12.67 -14.40 -11.26
N LYS A 131 -11.95 -13.29 -11.26
CA LYS A 131 -12.46 -11.95 -11.59
C LYS A 131 -11.53 -11.25 -12.58
N THR A 132 -12.11 -10.48 -13.49
CA THR A 132 -11.39 -9.54 -14.35
C THR A 132 -10.98 -8.28 -13.58
N LEU A 133 -10.01 -7.52 -14.11
CA LEU A 133 -9.63 -6.24 -13.49
C LEU A 133 -10.83 -5.29 -13.33
N ALA A 134 -11.76 -5.27 -14.29
CA ALA A 134 -12.94 -4.41 -14.23
C ALA A 134 -13.94 -4.81 -13.13
N GLU A 135 -14.03 -6.10 -12.80
CA GLU A 135 -14.90 -6.60 -11.72
C GLU A 135 -14.32 -6.28 -10.34
N LEU A 136 -12.99 -6.18 -10.21
CA LEU A 136 -12.33 -5.79 -8.96
C LEU A 136 -12.66 -4.36 -8.50
N PHE A 137 -13.24 -3.53 -9.37
CA PHE A 137 -13.75 -2.21 -8.98
C PHE A 137 -14.98 -2.29 -8.07
N ASP A 138 -15.67 -3.44 -7.96
CA ASP A 138 -16.82 -3.62 -7.07
C ASP A 138 -17.88 -2.49 -7.25
N GLY A 139 -18.18 -2.18 -8.51
CA GLY A 139 -19.16 -1.16 -8.90
C GLY A 139 -18.70 0.31 -8.76
N ARG A 140 -17.48 0.57 -8.26
CA ARG A 140 -16.94 1.92 -8.09
C ARG A 140 -16.19 2.42 -9.33
N SER A 141 -15.95 3.72 -9.42
CA SER A 141 -15.21 4.32 -10.55
C SER A 141 -13.68 4.26 -10.39
N HIS A 142 -13.17 4.01 -9.18
CA HIS A 142 -11.73 3.95 -8.91
C HIS A 142 -11.36 2.67 -8.15
N LEU A 143 -10.17 2.15 -8.46
CA LEU A 143 -9.54 1.03 -7.77
C LEU A 143 -8.15 1.46 -7.31
N LEU A 144 -7.88 1.30 -6.02
CA LEU A 144 -6.54 1.42 -5.43
C LEU A 144 -6.15 0.04 -4.91
N ALA A 145 -4.98 -0.44 -5.31
CA ALA A 145 -4.45 -1.70 -4.81
C ALA A 145 -3.07 -1.52 -4.19
N TYR A 146 -2.84 -2.22 -3.08
CA TYR A 146 -1.52 -2.35 -2.48
C TYR A 146 -0.93 -3.72 -2.86
N ASN A 147 0.25 -3.75 -3.46
CA ASN A 147 0.99 -4.97 -3.72
C ASN A 147 1.76 -5.36 -2.45
N ILE A 148 1.25 -6.37 -1.75
CA ILE A 148 1.96 -6.99 -0.63
C ILE A 148 3.01 -7.91 -1.24
N MET A 149 4.27 -7.77 -0.84
CA MET A 149 5.30 -8.72 -1.25
C MET A 149 5.01 -10.08 -0.61
N PHE A 150 4.40 -10.96 -1.39
CA PHE A 150 4.22 -12.36 -1.06
C PHE A 150 4.38 -13.16 -2.35
N GLY A 151 5.62 -13.57 -2.60
CA GLY A 151 5.98 -14.35 -3.77
C GLY A 151 5.62 -15.84 -3.59
N PRO A 152 5.59 -16.60 -4.69
CA PRO A 152 5.34 -18.04 -4.63
C PRO A 152 6.42 -18.81 -3.85
N ASP A 153 7.63 -18.26 -3.80
CA ASP A 153 8.82 -18.87 -3.17
C ASP A 153 8.95 -18.56 -1.67
N TYR A 154 8.06 -17.73 -1.10
CA TYR A 154 8.09 -17.38 0.31
C TYR A 154 7.47 -18.53 1.09
N GLU A 155 8.10 -19.08 2.12
CA GLU A 155 7.55 -20.24 2.84
C GLU A 155 6.83 -19.87 4.15
N LEU A 156 7.28 -18.82 4.83
CA LEU A 156 6.82 -18.49 6.19
C LEU A 156 5.75 -17.38 6.24
N GLY A 157 5.60 -16.62 5.16
CA GLY A 157 4.54 -15.61 4.98
C GLY A 157 5.02 -14.40 4.20
N ALA A 158 4.13 -13.41 4.05
CA ALA A 158 4.44 -12.17 3.34
C ALA A 158 5.50 -11.32 4.05
N CYS A 159 6.08 -10.37 3.31
CA CYS A 159 7.02 -9.37 3.82
C CYS A 159 6.48 -8.69 5.11
N PRO A 160 7.25 -8.63 6.19
CA PRO A 160 6.81 -8.03 7.46
C PRO A 160 6.42 -6.56 7.33
N GLY A 161 7.21 -5.76 6.59
CA GLY A 161 6.90 -4.34 6.35
C GLY A 161 5.60 -4.13 5.58
N CYS A 162 5.30 -4.98 4.59
CA CYS A 162 4.05 -4.94 3.85
C CYS A 162 2.86 -5.37 4.73
N SER A 163 3.08 -6.35 5.60
CA SER A 163 2.05 -6.86 6.52
C SER A 163 1.65 -5.80 7.55
N ASN A 164 2.63 -5.04 8.06
CA ASN A 164 2.38 -3.89 8.92
C ASN A 164 1.49 -2.84 8.27
N LEU A 165 1.68 -2.57 6.98
CA LEU A 165 0.81 -1.66 6.24
C LEU A 165 -0.58 -2.28 6.06
N GLY A 166 -0.64 -3.57 5.68
CA GLY A 166 -1.89 -4.32 5.55
C GLY A 166 -2.78 -4.25 6.80
N ASP A 167 -2.18 -4.32 7.99
CA ASP A 167 -2.89 -4.20 9.28
C ASP A 167 -3.69 -2.89 9.44
N GLU A 168 -3.36 -1.83 8.70
CA GLU A 168 -3.98 -0.51 8.81
C GLU A 168 -5.03 -0.23 7.70
N LEU A 169 -5.11 -1.10 6.68
CA LEU A 169 -5.94 -0.87 5.50
C LEU A 169 -7.44 -1.09 5.73
N ASP A 170 -7.80 -2.03 6.61
CA ASP A 170 -9.20 -2.37 6.86
C ASP A 170 -10.01 -1.17 7.40
N ALA A 171 -9.44 -0.46 8.38
CA ALA A 171 -10.07 0.75 8.93
C ALA A 171 -10.19 1.88 7.90
N THR A 172 -9.29 1.93 6.92
CA THR A 172 -9.28 2.97 5.88
C THR A 172 -10.35 2.70 4.80
N ARG A 173 -10.63 1.42 4.50
CA ARG A 173 -11.50 1.02 3.38
C ARG A 173 -12.90 1.61 3.44
N VAL A 174 -13.51 1.73 4.63
CA VAL A 174 -14.86 2.31 4.78
C VAL A 174 -14.92 3.75 4.24
N HIS A 175 -13.88 4.55 4.47
CA HIS A 175 -13.85 5.94 4.02
C HIS A 175 -13.62 6.07 2.52
N LEU A 176 -12.84 5.15 1.93
CA LEU A 176 -12.59 5.08 0.49
C LEU A 176 -13.83 4.61 -0.26
N ASN A 177 -14.53 3.59 0.24
CA ASN A 177 -15.74 3.07 -0.39
C ASN A 177 -16.84 4.13 -0.48
N HIS A 178 -16.99 4.98 0.54
CA HIS A 178 -17.91 6.13 0.54
C HIS A 178 -17.48 7.29 -0.38
N ARG A 179 -16.27 7.23 -0.94
CA ARG A 179 -15.69 8.18 -1.89
C ARG A 179 -15.45 7.57 -3.26
N ASP A 180 -16.19 6.49 -3.57
CA ASP A 180 -16.16 5.84 -4.88
C ASP A 180 -14.79 5.26 -5.26
N VAL A 181 -14.06 4.77 -4.25
CA VAL A 181 -12.77 4.07 -4.41
C VAL A 181 -12.85 2.70 -3.74
N THR A 182 -12.58 1.64 -4.50
CA THR A 182 -12.37 0.30 -3.94
C THR A 182 -10.90 0.14 -3.55
N LEU A 183 -10.64 -0.37 -2.35
CA LEU A 183 -9.29 -0.71 -1.87
C LEU A 183 -9.15 -2.23 -1.74
N ILE A 184 -8.14 -2.80 -2.40
CA ILE A 184 -7.79 -4.23 -2.35
C ILE A 184 -6.29 -4.40 -2.10
N CYS A 185 -5.86 -5.64 -1.86
CA CYS A 185 -4.45 -6.01 -1.93
C CYS A 185 -4.20 -7.06 -3.03
N PHE A 186 -3.01 -7.00 -3.63
CA PHE A 186 -2.49 -7.99 -4.57
C PHE A 186 -1.27 -8.69 -3.98
N SER A 187 -1.09 -9.95 -4.37
CA SER A 187 0.18 -10.67 -4.24
C SER A 187 0.31 -11.76 -5.29
N ARG A 188 1.55 -12.13 -5.62
CA ARG A 188 1.89 -13.16 -6.61
C ARG A 188 1.95 -14.58 -6.00
N ALA A 189 1.27 -14.85 -4.90
CA ALA A 189 1.16 -16.20 -4.34
C ALA A 189 -0.21 -16.84 -4.69
N PRO A 190 -0.29 -18.18 -4.78
CA PRO A 190 -1.55 -18.90 -4.95
C PRO A 190 -2.66 -18.45 -3.98
N ILE A 191 -3.92 -18.43 -4.45
CA ILE A 191 -5.05 -17.87 -3.71
C ILE A 191 -5.30 -18.55 -2.36
N ASP A 192 -5.12 -19.87 -2.26
CA ASP A 192 -5.24 -20.63 -1.02
C ASP A 192 -4.25 -20.14 0.05
N ARG A 193 -3.02 -19.82 -0.36
CA ARG A 193 -1.99 -19.26 0.51
C ARG A 193 -2.32 -17.83 0.94
N LEU A 194 -2.85 -17.01 0.04
CA LEU A 194 -3.29 -15.66 0.37
C LEU A 194 -4.45 -15.67 1.36
N VAL A 195 -5.42 -16.57 1.19
CA VAL A 195 -6.56 -16.74 2.09
C VAL A 195 -6.10 -17.21 3.47
N ALA A 196 -5.24 -18.22 3.54
CA ALA A 196 -4.69 -18.68 4.82
C ALA A 196 -3.92 -17.57 5.55
N TYR A 197 -3.14 -16.78 4.82
CA TYR A 197 -2.39 -15.66 5.39
C TYR A 197 -3.30 -14.51 5.83
N LYS A 198 -4.31 -14.15 5.02
CA LYS A 198 -5.36 -13.18 5.37
C LYS A 198 -6.05 -13.57 6.68
N GLN A 199 -6.39 -14.86 6.84
CA GLN A 199 -6.99 -15.40 8.05
C GLN A 199 -6.05 -15.31 9.25
N ARG A 200 -4.78 -15.72 9.11
CA ARG A 200 -3.75 -15.56 10.15
C ARG A 200 -3.66 -14.10 10.62
N MET A 201 -3.66 -13.16 9.68
CA MET A 201 -3.55 -11.75 9.97
C MET A 201 -4.89 -11.10 10.35
N GLY A 202 -6.02 -11.82 10.32
CA GLY A 202 -7.35 -11.27 10.62
C GLY A 202 -7.82 -10.17 9.68
N TRP A 203 -7.24 -10.06 8.48
CA TRP A 203 -7.57 -9.00 7.51
C TRP A 203 -8.92 -9.23 6.85
N GLN A 204 -9.61 -8.14 6.52
CA GLN A 204 -10.95 -8.14 5.91
C GLN A 204 -11.00 -7.55 4.51
N PHE A 205 -9.90 -6.98 4.00
CA PHE A 205 -9.84 -6.47 2.63
C PHE A 205 -9.86 -7.61 1.61
N PRO A 206 -10.39 -7.38 0.39
CA PRO A 206 -10.25 -8.35 -0.69
C PRO A 206 -8.77 -8.55 -1.00
N TYR A 207 -8.32 -9.80 -0.94
CA TYR A 207 -6.95 -10.18 -1.26
C TYR A 207 -6.96 -11.01 -2.54
N VAL A 208 -6.34 -10.48 -3.58
CA VAL A 208 -6.44 -10.98 -4.94
C VAL A 208 -5.10 -11.55 -5.38
N SER A 209 -5.12 -12.77 -5.92
CA SER A 209 -3.92 -13.43 -6.42
C SER A 209 -3.64 -13.01 -7.86
N THR A 210 -2.41 -12.54 -8.08
CA THR A 210 -1.84 -12.30 -9.41
C THR A 210 -0.94 -13.46 -9.87
N TYR A 211 -0.92 -14.56 -9.11
CA TYR A 211 -0.14 -15.75 -9.44
C TYR A 211 -0.58 -16.35 -10.77
N GLY A 212 0.39 -16.78 -11.59
CA GLY A 212 0.12 -17.32 -12.92
C GLY A 212 -0.33 -16.29 -13.96
N THR A 213 -0.22 -15.00 -13.67
CA THR A 213 -0.51 -13.91 -14.62
C THR A 213 0.73 -13.08 -14.91
N GLU A 214 0.73 -12.37 -16.03
CA GLU A 214 1.80 -11.41 -16.37
C GLU A 214 1.57 -10.02 -15.77
N PHE A 215 0.40 -9.76 -15.17
CA PHE A 215 0.02 -8.48 -14.56
C PHE A 215 1.11 -7.86 -13.67
N PRO A 216 1.72 -8.58 -12.70
CA PRO A 216 2.70 -7.94 -11.84
C PRO A 216 3.96 -7.53 -12.60
N PHE A 217 4.31 -8.17 -13.72
CA PHE A 217 5.45 -7.77 -14.54
C PHE A 217 5.08 -6.62 -15.48
N ASP A 218 3.91 -6.69 -16.13
CA ASP A 218 3.40 -5.67 -17.06
C ASP A 218 3.22 -4.29 -16.37
N PHE A 219 2.96 -4.27 -15.06
CA PHE A 219 2.82 -3.06 -14.24
C PHE A 219 4.03 -2.76 -13.33
N GLY A 220 5.13 -3.51 -13.47
CA GLY A 220 6.36 -3.29 -12.71
C GLY A 220 6.19 -3.47 -11.19
N LEU A 221 5.32 -4.38 -10.76
CA LEU A 221 5.10 -4.79 -9.37
C LEU A 221 5.97 -5.99 -8.96
N ALA A 222 6.53 -6.71 -9.94
CA ALA A 222 7.48 -7.78 -9.75
C ALA A 222 8.51 -7.81 -10.88
N LEU A 223 9.65 -8.47 -10.64
CA LEU A 223 10.72 -8.69 -11.61
C LEU A 223 10.75 -10.15 -12.06
N THR A 224 11.01 -10.38 -13.35
CA THR A 224 11.42 -11.70 -13.80
C THR A 224 12.83 -12.04 -13.27
N PRO A 225 13.23 -13.32 -13.21
CA PRO A 225 14.59 -13.69 -12.83
C PRO A 225 15.66 -12.98 -13.65
N GLU A 226 15.45 -12.84 -14.96
CA GLU A 226 16.37 -12.16 -15.88
C GLU A 226 16.46 -10.67 -15.57
N GLN A 227 15.33 -10.00 -15.37
CA GLN A 227 15.29 -8.58 -15.02
C GLN A 227 16.01 -8.31 -13.69
N ALA A 228 15.85 -9.18 -12.69
CA ALA A 228 16.51 -9.03 -11.40
C ALA A 228 18.04 -9.11 -11.51
N GLN A 229 18.56 -9.95 -12.41
CA GLN A 229 20.01 -10.08 -12.66
C GLN A 229 20.61 -8.88 -13.38
N GLU A 230 19.81 -8.16 -14.17
CA GLU A 230 20.24 -6.98 -14.94
C GLU A 230 20.32 -5.71 -14.08
N ILE A 231 19.74 -5.71 -12.87
CA ILE A 231 19.75 -4.55 -11.96
C ILE A 231 20.95 -4.65 -11.01
N PRO A 232 21.98 -3.79 -11.15
CA PRO A 232 23.19 -3.87 -10.35
C PRO A 232 22.95 -3.76 -8.84
N GLU A 233 22.00 -2.93 -8.43
CA GLU A 233 21.63 -2.74 -7.03
C GLU A 233 21.03 -4.01 -6.42
N VAL A 234 20.12 -4.69 -7.15
CA VAL A 234 19.52 -5.95 -6.72
C VAL A 234 20.59 -7.04 -6.65
N LYS A 235 21.44 -7.13 -7.67
CA LYS A 235 22.56 -8.07 -7.67
C LYS A 235 23.49 -7.84 -6.49
N ASN A 236 23.86 -6.59 -6.20
CA ASN A 236 24.71 -6.28 -5.05
C ASN A 236 24.05 -6.65 -3.71
N MET A 237 22.73 -6.44 -3.58
CA MET A 237 21.97 -6.85 -2.39
C MET A 237 21.94 -8.38 -2.22
N ILE A 238 22.00 -9.15 -3.29
CA ILE A 238 22.06 -10.62 -3.26
C ILE A 238 23.48 -11.11 -2.95
N ASP A 239 24.49 -10.54 -3.63
CA ASP A 239 25.87 -10.96 -3.52
C ASP A 239 26.51 -10.53 -2.19
N ASN A 240 26.10 -9.38 -1.64
CA ASN A 240 26.62 -8.78 -0.41
C ASN A 240 25.46 -8.27 0.47
N PRO A 241 24.61 -9.16 1.00
CA PRO A 241 23.44 -8.73 1.75
C PRO A 241 23.84 -8.07 3.07
N PRO A 242 23.26 -6.90 3.41
CA PRO A 242 23.36 -6.39 4.77
C PRO A 242 22.60 -7.31 5.73
N GLU A 243 22.97 -7.28 7.02
CA GLU A 243 22.38 -8.15 8.05
C GLU A 243 20.86 -8.09 8.06
N TRP A 244 20.28 -6.89 7.91
CA TRP A 244 18.82 -6.74 7.88
C TRP A 244 18.12 -7.46 6.74
N LEU A 245 18.79 -7.60 5.61
CA LEU A 245 18.23 -8.27 4.45
C LEU A 245 18.30 -9.79 4.61
N GLU A 246 19.37 -10.30 5.23
CA GLU A 246 19.45 -11.72 5.59
C GLU A 246 18.36 -12.12 6.59
N ASP A 247 18.14 -11.31 7.63
CA ASP A 247 17.02 -11.51 8.56
C ASP A 247 15.69 -11.44 7.86
N TRP A 248 15.50 -10.49 6.95
CA TRP A 248 14.27 -10.39 6.16
C TRP A 248 14.05 -11.66 5.34
N GLY A 249 15.07 -12.19 4.68
CA GLY A 249 15.03 -13.47 3.97
C GLY A 249 14.61 -14.63 4.88
N ARG A 250 15.16 -14.69 6.10
CA ARG A 250 14.74 -15.66 7.13
C ARG A 250 13.30 -15.46 7.58
N GLN A 251 12.81 -14.23 7.72
CA GLN A 251 11.43 -13.94 8.13
C GLN A 251 10.39 -14.35 7.09
N VAL A 252 10.69 -14.17 5.80
CA VAL A 252 9.79 -14.60 4.70
C VAL A 252 9.97 -16.07 4.35
N GLY A 253 11.12 -16.66 4.70
CA GLY A 253 11.46 -18.04 4.34
C GLY A 253 11.70 -18.19 2.84
N ALA A 254 12.48 -17.28 2.25
CA ALA A 254 12.85 -17.32 0.83
C ALA A 254 14.33 -17.01 0.68
N LYS A 255 14.93 -17.52 -0.40
CA LYS A 255 16.24 -17.03 -0.83
C LYS A 255 16.13 -15.59 -1.33
N LEU A 256 17.21 -14.81 -1.23
CA LEU A 256 17.16 -13.38 -1.58
C LEU A 256 16.89 -13.16 -3.07
N GLU A 257 17.41 -14.02 -3.94
CA GLU A 257 17.17 -13.96 -5.39
C GLU A 257 15.70 -14.16 -5.78
N ASP A 258 14.92 -14.86 -4.94
CA ASP A 258 13.48 -15.05 -5.13
C ASP A 258 12.68 -13.99 -4.37
N GLY A 259 13.12 -13.69 -3.15
CA GLY A 259 12.58 -12.68 -2.25
C GLY A 259 12.47 -11.31 -2.91
N LEU A 260 13.60 -10.81 -3.42
CA LEU A 260 13.76 -9.44 -3.91
C LEU A 260 13.06 -9.17 -5.24
N ARG A 261 12.42 -10.18 -5.85
CA ARG A 261 11.66 -9.99 -7.09
C ARG A 261 10.30 -9.36 -6.88
N GLU A 262 9.79 -9.31 -5.65
CA GLU A 262 8.52 -8.65 -5.35
C GLU A 262 8.74 -7.18 -4.99
N GLY A 263 7.95 -6.27 -5.58
CA GLY A 263 8.04 -4.83 -5.31
C GLY A 263 6.83 -4.32 -4.54
N PRO A 264 6.97 -3.83 -3.30
CA PRO A 264 5.85 -3.29 -2.56
C PRO A 264 5.43 -1.96 -3.18
N SER A 265 4.14 -1.82 -3.50
CA SER A 265 3.68 -0.70 -4.33
C SER A 265 2.22 -0.36 -4.09
N PHE A 266 1.85 0.91 -4.28
CA PHE A 266 0.47 1.28 -4.54
C PHE A 266 0.26 1.50 -6.04
N ILE A 267 -0.82 0.93 -6.57
CA ILE A 267 -1.22 1.10 -7.97
C ILE A 267 -2.69 1.53 -8.04
N ALA A 268 -2.96 2.52 -8.89
CA ALA A 268 -4.27 3.13 -9.05
C ALA A 268 -4.81 2.95 -10.47
N PHE A 269 -6.10 2.66 -10.54
CA PHE A 269 -6.86 2.55 -11.77
C PHE A 269 -8.14 3.38 -11.70
N ALA A 270 -8.58 3.85 -12.85
CA ALA A 270 -9.87 4.50 -13.05
C ALA A 270 -10.68 3.72 -14.09
N ARG A 271 -12.00 3.72 -13.95
CA ARG A 271 -12.92 3.14 -14.90
C ARG A 271 -13.82 4.22 -15.49
N GLU A 272 -13.84 4.31 -16.82
CA GLU A 272 -14.67 5.27 -17.54
C GLU A 272 -15.28 4.59 -18.77
N ASN A 273 -16.60 4.72 -18.98
CA ASN A 273 -17.31 4.17 -20.13
C ASN A 273 -17.02 2.68 -20.40
N GLY A 274 -16.92 1.88 -19.34
CA GLY A 274 -16.64 0.45 -19.43
C GLY A 274 -15.17 0.09 -19.62
N ARG A 275 -14.27 1.05 -19.86
CA ARG A 275 -12.82 0.85 -20.02
C ARG A 275 -12.08 1.08 -18.71
N VAL A 276 -11.00 0.32 -18.50
CA VAL A 276 -10.09 0.47 -17.36
C VAL A 276 -8.83 1.18 -17.81
N TYR A 277 -8.37 2.13 -16.98
CA TYR A 277 -7.16 2.90 -17.19
C TYR A 277 -6.24 2.75 -16.00
N HIS A 278 -4.96 2.50 -16.25
CA HIS A 278 -3.90 2.72 -15.26
C HIS A 278 -3.58 4.20 -15.18
N THR A 279 -3.50 4.73 -13.95
CA THR A 279 -3.37 6.17 -13.73
C THR A 279 -2.12 6.53 -12.94
N TYR A 280 -1.67 5.66 -12.04
CA TYR A 280 -0.51 5.93 -11.19
C TYR A 280 0.03 4.64 -10.55
N THR A 281 1.35 4.55 -10.42
CA THR A 281 2.05 3.56 -9.58
C THR A 281 3.12 4.27 -8.77
N VAL A 282 3.31 3.84 -7.53
CA VAL A 282 4.43 4.22 -6.68
C VAL A 282 4.94 3.01 -5.92
N MET A 283 6.26 2.86 -5.84
CA MET A 283 6.95 1.73 -5.22
C MET A 283 7.85 2.23 -4.08
N ALA A 284 8.15 1.36 -3.11
CA ALA A 284 9.23 1.63 -2.16
C ALA A 284 10.54 1.99 -2.91
N PRO A 285 11.39 2.88 -2.37
CA PRO A 285 11.41 3.39 -0.99
C PRO A 285 10.51 4.62 -0.71
N ASP A 286 9.50 4.91 -1.54
CA ASP A 286 8.60 6.03 -1.27
C ASP A 286 7.85 5.88 0.09
N PRO A 287 7.83 6.91 0.96
CA PRO A 287 7.17 6.85 2.26
C PRO A 287 5.68 6.52 2.21
N PHE A 288 4.99 6.77 1.09
CA PHE A 288 3.59 6.41 0.92
C PHE A 288 3.37 4.89 0.89
N VAL A 289 4.42 4.11 0.62
CA VAL A 289 4.41 2.64 0.62
C VAL A 289 4.80 2.07 2.00
N ALA A 290 4.93 2.94 3.01
CA ALA A 290 5.19 2.57 4.41
C ALA A 290 3.92 2.67 5.27
N PRO A 291 3.82 1.92 6.38
CA PRO A 291 2.66 1.98 7.27
C PRO A 291 2.51 3.36 7.91
N TYR A 292 1.27 3.79 8.15
CA TYR A 292 0.91 5.05 8.78
C TYR A 292 1.56 5.23 10.16
N HIS A 293 1.69 4.17 10.96
CA HIS A 293 2.34 4.31 12.27
C HIS A 293 3.81 4.75 12.18
N SER A 294 4.51 4.52 11.05
CA SER A 294 5.87 5.05 10.84
C SER A 294 5.88 6.58 10.86
N PHE A 295 4.83 7.22 10.35
CA PHE A 295 4.67 8.67 10.42
C PHE A 295 4.36 9.12 11.85
N LEU A 296 3.62 8.34 12.63
CA LEU A 296 3.35 8.64 14.04
C LEU A 296 4.64 8.57 14.88
N LEU A 297 5.49 7.58 14.63
CA LEU A 297 6.78 7.44 15.31
C LEU A 297 7.67 8.67 15.10
N GLN A 298 7.71 9.21 13.88
CA GLN A 298 8.43 10.46 13.57
C GLN A 298 7.91 11.70 14.33
N ARG A 299 6.73 11.64 14.99
CA ARG A 299 6.19 12.73 15.83
C ARG A 299 6.60 12.57 17.29
N THR A 300 7.30 11.50 17.61
CA THR A 300 7.86 11.26 18.94
C THR A 300 9.34 11.61 18.95
N PRO A 301 9.93 11.96 20.11
CA PRO A 301 11.37 12.20 20.22
C PRO A 301 12.19 10.90 20.25
N LYS A 302 11.56 9.73 20.06
CA LYS A 302 12.26 8.44 20.05
C LYS A 302 13.12 8.37 18.79
N ALA A 303 14.41 8.16 18.97
CA ALA A 303 15.30 7.87 17.85
C ALA A 303 14.91 6.52 17.25
N GLU A 304 14.73 6.50 15.93
CA GLU A 304 14.62 5.25 15.19
C GLU A 304 16.04 4.71 14.95
N PRO A 305 16.25 3.39 15.01
CA PRO A 305 17.54 2.79 14.65
C PRO A 305 17.86 3.07 13.17
N ASP A 306 19.14 3.09 12.82
CA ASP A 306 19.58 3.31 11.44
C ASP A 306 19.03 2.24 10.48
N GLU A 307 18.84 1.02 10.99
CA GLU A 307 18.23 -0.11 10.28
C GLU A 307 16.97 -0.61 11.01
N PRO A 308 15.80 0.01 10.78
CA PRO A 308 14.57 -0.38 11.45
C PRO A 308 14.12 -1.76 10.98
N ARG A 309 13.94 -2.67 11.96
CA ARG A 309 13.41 -4.01 11.69
C ARG A 309 11.88 -3.98 11.75
N ALA A 310 11.26 -4.57 10.73
CA ALA A 310 9.83 -4.83 10.71
C ALA A 310 9.54 -6.24 11.24
N TRP A 311 8.44 -6.37 11.98
CA TRP A 311 7.88 -7.63 12.45
C TRP A 311 6.44 -7.70 12.02
N ARG A 312 5.92 -8.90 11.74
CA ARG A 312 4.47 -9.11 11.66
C ARG A 312 3.89 -8.94 13.06
N LYS A 313 2.64 -8.49 13.17
CA LYS A 313 2.03 -8.14 14.48
C LYS A 313 2.01 -9.28 15.50
N ASP A 314 2.09 -10.52 15.05
CA ASP A 314 2.12 -11.75 15.84
C ASP A 314 3.54 -12.30 16.08
N GLU A 315 4.58 -11.58 15.65
CA GLU A 315 5.99 -12.02 15.69
C GLU A 315 6.91 -11.06 16.44
N TYR A 316 6.38 -10.03 17.09
CA TYR A 316 7.20 -9.13 17.91
C TYR A 316 7.93 -9.92 19.03
N PRO A 317 9.26 -9.74 19.20
CA PRO A 317 9.99 -10.36 20.29
C PRO A 317 9.45 -9.94 21.67
N SER A 318 9.33 -10.90 22.59
CA SER A 318 8.89 -10.70 23.98
C SER A 318 9.94 -10.04 24.88
#